data_AF-A0A0N0NFM9-F1
#
_entry.id   AF-A0A0N0NFM9-F1
#
_cell.length_a   1.000
_cell.length_b   1.000
_cell.length_c   1.000
_cell.angle_alpha   90.00
_cell.angle_beta   90.00
_cell.angle_gamma   90.00
#
_symmetry.space_group_name_H-M   'P 1'
#
loop_
_entity.id
_entity.type
_entity.pdbx_description
1 polymer ?
#
loop_
_entity_poly.entity_id
_entity_poly.type
_entity_poly.pdbx_seq_one_letter_code
_entity_poly.pdbx_strand_id
1 'polypeptide(L)'
;MADSEVAATGCERLARLVAPPAEPVDASGDWAAVQDRIGGRLPADYRRLVETYGWGEFCDYLYLRTPFGTSRHNGIERQMADLNSPAPTAPPAATAPPARERELHPRPSHPASGAGPAELLIWGTTMDADRLCWLTGGAPDEWPVVVWSSEGRHETHHLGAADFLAGWVGGHVGSHLLADMEPDLAPWFNTFRPRTHRCLRLSAGPRVAAECLRVLRDALAPTVDRGSWYSEDGELGQDHFATVDTDWHLTYDADRPHRIRIAFPPEDGERVRQRLFAAVALMGCEVLQVTTAAGTPLAAWHAPTDDDRSA
;
A
#
# COMPACT_ATOMS: atom_id res chain seq x y z
N MET A 1 32.31 6.27 30.87
CA MET A 1 31.80 6.15 29.48
C MET A 1 30.40 5.63 29.62
N ALA A 2 29.42 6.53 29.63
CA ALA A 2 28.03 6.17 29.70
C ALA A 2 27.53 6.09 28.25
N ASP A 3 27.02 4.92 27.88
CA ASP A 3 26.18 4.71 26.70
C ASP A 3 25.00 5.68 26.78
N SER A 4 25.06 6.75 26.00
CA SER A 4 23.86 7.40 25.50
C SER A 4 23.63 6.87 24.09
N GLU A 5 23.12 5.65 24.01
CA GLU A 5 22.44 5.19 22.80
C GLU A 5 21.22 6.11 22.65
N VAL A 6 21.37 7.18 21.87
CA VAL A 6 20.24 8.00 21.46
C VAL A 6 19.31 7.03 20.74
N ALA A 7 18.16 6.71 21.34
CA ALA A 7 17.20 5.79 20.74
C ALA A 7 16.94 6.25 19.31
N ALA A 8 17.26 5.39 18.34
CA ALA A 8 17.11 5.70 16.93
C ALA A 8 15.68 6.16 16.66
N THR A 9 15.51 7.25 15.93
CA THR A 9 14.17 7.81 15.67
C THR A 9 13.29 6.80 14.92
N GLY A 10 11.96 6.92 14.99
CA GLY A 10 11.05 6.01 14.29
C GLY A 10 11.38 5.83 12.81
N CYS A 11 11.73 6.93 12.13
CA CYS A 11 12.19 6.90 10.74
C CYS A 11 13.49 6.10 10.55
N GLU A 12 14.46 6.21 11.45
CA GLU A 12 15.71 5.45 11.38
C GLU A 12 15.47 3.96 11.62
N ARG A 13 14.56 3.61 12.53
CA ARG A 13 14.17 2.21 12.74
C ARG A 13 13.45 1.64 11.52
N LEU A 14 12.54 2.40 10.94
CA LEU A 14 11.84 2.04 9.71
C LEU A 14 12.83 1.84 8.54
N ALA A 15 13.78 2.76 8.36
CA ALA A 15 14.79 2.68 7.29
C ALA A 15 15.74 1.47 7.40
N ARG A 16 15.90 0.90 8.60
CA ARG A 16 16.65 -0.36 8.79
C ARG A 16 15.84 -1.59 8.40
N LEU A 17 14.52 -1.53 8.51
CA LEU A 17 13.60 -2.62 8.17
C LEU A 17 13.23 -2.58 6.69
N VAL A 18 12.93 -1.39 6.18
CA VAL A 18 12.46 -1.15 4.81
C VAL A 18 13.41 -0.18 4.14
N ALA A 19 14.13 -0.63 3.13
CA ALA A 19 15.04 0.24 2.38
C ALA A 19 14.26 1.44 1.78
N PRO A 20 14.71 2.69 2.02
CA PRO A 20 14.13 3.85 1.36
C PRO A 20 14.32 3.76 -0.17
N PRO A 21 13.37 4.29 -0.96
CA PRO A 21 13.52 4.33 -2.41
C PRO A 21 14.67 5.28 -2.79
N ALA A 22 15.41 4.93 -3.85
CA ALA A 22 16.50 5.77 -4.36
C ALA A 22 15.99 7.12 -4.89
N GLU A 23 14.78 7.14 -5.45
CA GLU A 23 14.11 8.32 -5.97
C GLU A 23 12.70 8.42 -5.38
N PRO A 24 12.55 8.99 -4.17
CA PRO A 24 11.24 9.22 -3.56
C PRO A 24 10.38 10.18 -4.40
N VAL A 25 9.12 9.81 -4.67
CA VAL A 25 8.15 10.67 -5.37
C VAL A 25 7.40 11.54 -4.37
N ASP A 26 7.09 12.80 -4.70
CA ASP A 26 6.34 13.71 -3.84
C ASP A 26 6.88 13.79 -2.39
N ALA A 27 8.19 13.67 -2.21
CA ALA A 27 8.86 13.66 -0.92
C ALA A 27 9.24 15.06 -0.41
N SER A 28 9.11 16.09 -1.25
CA SER A 28 9.45 17.46 -0.89
C SER A 28 8.54 18.47 -1.59
N GLY A 29 8.49 19.68 -1.03
CA GLY A 29 7.70 20.79 -1.53
C GLY A 29 7.65 21.92 -0.50
N ASP A 30 6.71 22.85 -0.66
CA ASP A 30 6.55 23.99 0.25
C ASP A 30 5.80 23.59 1.52
N TRP A 31 6.55 23.20 2.55
CA TRP A 31 6.00 22.89 3.88
C TRP A 31 5.31 24.07 4.56
N ALA A 32 5.64 25.32 4.23
CA ALA A 32 4.95 26.49 4.79
C ALA A 32 3.55 26.62 4.18
N ALA A 33 3.43 26.47 2.86
CA ALA A 33 2.14 26.43 2.18
C ALA A 33 1.26 25.26 2.66
N VAL A 34 1.86 24.09 2.94
CA VAL A 34 1.13 22.96 3.56
C VAL A 34 0.60 23.34 4.94
N GLN A 35 1.42 23.98 5.79
CA GLN A 35 1.01 24.41 7.12
C GLN A 35 -0.13 25.42 7.08
N ASP A 36 -0.08 26.38 6.15
CA ASP A 36 -1.15 27.35 5.95
C ASP A 36 -2.45 26.69 5.48
N ARG A 37 -2.35 25.74 4.52
CA ARG A 37 -3.50 24.99 3.99
C ARG A 37 -4.18 24.13 5.04
N ILE A 38 -3.40 23.47 5.90
CA ILE A 38 -3.95 22.67 6.99
C ILE A 38 -4.24 23.52 8.23
N GLY A 39 -3.80 24.76 8.33
CA GLY A 39 -4.02 25.58 9.53
C GLY A 39 -3.18 25.17 10.75
N GLY A 40 -1.98 24.60 10.56
CA GLY A 40 -1.12 24.19 11.66
C GLY A 40 0.15 23.46 11.24
N ARG A 41 1.02 23.16 12.21
CA ARG A 41 2.23 22.34 11.99
C ARG A 41 1.86 20.86 11.94
N LEU A 42 2.62 20.12 11.13
CA LEU A 42 2.61 18.65 11.12
C LEU A 42 3.67 18.11 12.09
N PRO A 43 3.48 16.87 12.60
CA PRO A 43 4.49 16.18 13.38
C PRO A 43 5.85 16.14 12.66
N ALA A 44 6.94 16.32 13.41
CA ALA A 44 8.29 16.33 12.85
C ALA A 44 8.73 14.95 12.31
N ASP A 45 8.23 13.86 12.91
CA ASP A 45 8.52 12.50 12.48
C ASP A 45 7.88 12.19 11.11
N TYR A 46 6.66 12.67 10.87
CA TYR A 46 5.98 12.55 9.59
C TYR A 46 6.71 13.31 8.49
N ARG A 47 7.22 14.52 8.78
CA ARG A 47 8.01 15.27 7.81
C ARG A 47 9.21 14.45 7.34
N ARG A 48 9.96 13.86 8.28
CA ARG A 48 11.11 12.99 7.94
C ARG A 48 10.68 11.75 7.18
N LEU A 49 9.54 11.15 7.55
CA LEU A 49 8.97 9.99 6.87
C LEU A 49 8.68 10.32 5.39
N VAL A 50 8.01 11.44 5.13
CA VAL A 50 7.72 11.93 3.77
C VAL A 50 9.00 12.23 3.00
N GLU A 51 9.97 12.90 3.63
CA GLU A 51 11.26 13.22 3.00
C GLU A 51 12.09 11.96 2.67
N THR A 52 11.89 10.86 3.42
CA THR A 52 12.64 9.61 3.25
C THR A 52 11.99 8.67 2.22
N TYR A 53 10.67 8.49 2.29
CA TYR A 53 9.96 7.50 1.47
C TYR A 53 9.14 8.12 0.34
N GLY A 54 8.62 9.33 0.53
CA GLY A 54 7.70 9.95 -0.41
C GLY A 54 6.35 9.24 -0.50
N TRP A 55 5.64 9.46 -1.60
CA TRP A 55 4.34 8.86 -1.92
C TRP A 55 4.54 7.44 -2.45
N GLY A 56 3.88 6.49 -1.80
CA GLY A 56 4.04 5.07 -2.09
C GLY A 56 3.29 4.19 -1.10
N GLU A 57 3.65 2.92 -1.08
CA GLU A 57 3.02 1.90 -0.26
C GLU A 57 4.03 1.02 0.46
N PHE A 58 3.72 0.63 1.69
CA PHE A 58 4.43 -0.39 2.44
C PHE A 58 3.73 -1.73 2.24
N CYS A 59 4.52 -2.74 1.85
CA CYS A 59 4.10 -4.13 1.80
C CYS A 59 2.82 -4.39 0.98
N ASP A 60 2.63 -3.65 -0.12
CA ASP A 60 1.43 -3.66 -0.97
C ASP A 60 0.11 -3.44 -0.21
N TYR A 61 0.16 -2.84 0.99
CA TYR A 61 -0.98 -2.76 1.89
C TYR A 61 -1.25 -1.35 2.40
N LEU A 62 -0.23 -0.67 2.95
CA LEU A 62 -0.39 0.62 3.61
C LEU A 62 0.19 1.74 2.75
N TYR A 63 -0.70 2.60 2.24
CA TYR A 63 -0.39 3.77 1.43
C TYR A 63 0.03 4.95 2.28
N LEU A 64 1.28 5.40 2.14
CA LEU A 64 1.76 6.65 2.70
C LEU A 64 1.35 7.80 1.78
N ARG A 65 0.46 8.68 2.25
CA ARG A 65 0.09 9.90 1.53
C ARG A 65 1.02 11.03 1.95
N THR A 66 1.41 11.86 0.99
CA THR A 66 2.21 13.07 1.21
C THR A 66 1.35 14.30 0.94
N PRO A 67 1.69 15.48 1.50
CA PRO A 67 0.92 16.69 1.26
C PRO A 67 1.23 17.35 -0.09
N PHE A 68 2.03 16.68 -0.92
CA PHE A 68 2.57 17.16 -2.19
C PHE A 68 1.95 16.40 -3.37
N GLY A 69 2.40 16.73 -4.58
CA GLY A 69 1.89 16.13 -5.82
C GLY A 69 0.53 16.67 -6.27
N THR A 70 0.10 16.20 -7.43
CA THR A 70 -1.18 16.58 -8.06
C THR A 70 -2.15 15.41 -8.22
N SER A 71 -1.74 14.19 -7.85
CA SER A 71 -2.59 13.01 -7.90
C SER A 71 -3.77 13.15 -6.96
N ARG A 72 -4.98 12.80 -7.42
CA ARG A 72 -6.20 12.74 -6.59
C ARG A 72 -6.13 11.72 -5.46
N HIS A 73 -5.21 10.76 -5.56
CA HIS A 73 -5.00 9.70 -4.59
C HIS A 73 -3.89 10.04 -3.58
N ASN A 74 -3.14 11.12 -3.84
CA ASN A 74 -2.19 11.68 -2.89
C ASN A 74 -2.84 12.84 -2.09
N GLY A 75 -2.17 13.37 -1.08
CA GLY A 75 -2.66 14.49 -0.27
C GLY A 75 -3.02 14.09 1.17
N ILE A 76 -3.03 15.08 2.05
CA ILE A 76 -3.54 14.95 3.42
C ILE A 76 -4.86 15.69 3.55
N GLU A 77 -5.80 15.09 4.27
CA GLU A 77 -7.20 15.53 4.34
C GLU A 77 -7.68 15.65 5.78
N ARG A 78 -8.36 16.77 6.09
CA ARG A 78 -9.03 16.95 7.37
C ARG A 78 -10.44 16.39 7.33
N GLN A 79 -10.80 15.65 8.37
CA GLN A 79 -12.14 15.13 8.56
C GLN A 79 -12.59 15.35 10.01
N MET A 80 -13.79 15.88 10.18
CA MET A 80 -14.47 15.89 11.47
C MET A 80 -15.15 14.55 11.67
N ALA A 81 -14.94 13.93 12.83
CA ALA A 81 -15.48 12.61 13.09
C ALA A 81 -15.92 12.48 14.55
N ASP A 82 -17.07 11.85 14.78
CA ASP A 82 -17.54 11.56 16.12
C ASP A 82 -17.00 10.20 16.57
N LEU A 83 -15.86 10.20 17.25
CA LEU A 83 -15.23 9.00 17.81
C LEU A 83 -16.10 8.32 18.88
N ASN A 84 -17.09 9.01 19.43
CA ASN A 84 -18.02 8.45 20.42
C ASN A 84 -19.30 7.91 19.78
N SER A 85 -19.49 8.09 18.48
CA SER A 85 -20.60 7.49 17.77
C SER A 85 -20.35 5.98 17.62
N PRO A 86 -21.30 5.11 17.98
CA PRO A 86 -21.16 3.70 17.70
C PRO A 86 -21.01 3.50 16.19
N ALA A 87 -20.11 2.59 15.80
CA ALA A 87 -19.99 2.15 14.41
C ALA A 87 -21.39 1.78 13.89
N PRO A 88 -21.75 2.16 12.65
CA PRO A 88 -23.03 1.76 12.09
C PRO A 88 -23.13 0.23 12.15
N THR A 89 -23.98 -0.27 13.06
CA THR A 89 -24.37 -1.68 13.05
C THR A 89 -24.91 -1.98 11.67
N ALA A 90 -24.37 -3.02 11.03
CA ALA A 90 -24.61 -3.54 9.68
C ALA A 90 -25.94 -3.11 9.00
N PRO A 91 -25.97 -2.94 7.66
CA PRO A 91 -27.18 -2.49 6.98
C PRO A 91 -28.36 -3.44 7.28
N PRO A 92 -29.59 -2.92 7.49
CA PRO A 92 -30.74 -3.79 7.57
C PRO A 92 -30.88 -4.52 6.24
N ALA A 93 -30.99 -5.86 6.30
CA ALA A 93 -31.40 -6.67 5.18
C ALA A 93 -32.65 -6.05 4.54
N ALA A 94 -32.63 -5.90 3.21
CA ALA A 94 -33.65 -5.22 2.44
C ALA A 94 -35.05 -5.79 2.71
N THR A 95 -35.89 -5.01 3.40
CA THR A 95 -37.32 -4.89 3.09
C THR A 95 -37.88 -3.65 3.80
N ALA A 96 -38.13 -2.58 3.05
CA ALA A 96 -38.97 -1.49 3.54
C ALA A 96 -40.45 -1.87 3.39
N PRO A 97 -41.30 -1.53 4.37
CA PRO A 97 -42.65 -1.08 4.09
C PRO A 97 -42.84 0.40 4.50
N PRO A 98 -43.88 1.09 3.98
CA PRO A 98 -43.92 2.53 3.95
C PRO A 98 -44.34 3.16 5.28
N ALA A 99 -43.99 4.44 5.39
CA ALA A 99 -44.24 5.36 6.49
C ALA A 99 -45.53 5.13 7.29
N ARG A 100 -45.38 4.99 8.62
CA ARG A 100 -46.21 5.65 9.64
C ARG A 100 -45.53 5.61 11.01
N GLU A 101 -45.79 6.68 11.76
CA GLU A 101 -45.49 6.91 13.17
C GLU A 101 -44.02 7.18 13.57
N ARG A 102 -43.71 8.46 13.37
CA ARG A 102 -42.70 9.25 14.06
C ARG A 102 -43.08 9.36 15.54
N GLU A 103 -42.85 8.31 16.33
CA GLU A 103 -42.89 8.42 17.78
C GLU A 103 -41.51 8.77 18.33
N LEU A 104 -41.49 9.92 19.02
CA LEU A 104 -40.33 10.49 19.69
C LEU A 104 -39.83 9.53 20.78
N HIS A 105 -38.82 8.73 20.47
CA HIS A 105 -38.00 8.14 21.51
C HIS A 105 -37.14 9.27 22.13
N PRO A 106 -37.24 9.53 23.45
CA PRO A 106 -36.36 10.49 24.09
C PRO A 106 -34.93 9.96 23.97
N ARG A 107 -34.06 10.72 23.29
CA ARG A 107 -32.63 10.43 23.27
C ARG A 107 -32.13 10.36 24.71
N PRO A 108 -31.37 9.33 25.11
CA PRO A 108 -30.69 9.38 26.39
C PRO A 108 -29.77 10.61 26.40
N SER A 109 -29.98 11.49 27.38
CA SER A 109 -29.12 12.64 27.63
C SER A 109 -27.80 12.11 28.17
N HIS A 110 -26.77 12.12 27.34
CA HIS A 110 -25.41 11.74 27.72
C HIS A 110 -24.76 12.89 28.52
N PRO A 111 -24.03 12.64 29.62
CA PRO A 111 -23.37 13.70 30.35
C PRO A 111 -22.28 14.35 29.47
N ALA A 112 -22.18 15.67 29.57
CA ALA A 112 -21.14 16.45 28.91
C ALA A 112 -19.75 16.09 29.49
N SER A 113 -19.06 15.17 28.83
CA SER A 113 -17.60 15.03 28.93
C SER A 113 -17.00 15.54 27.63
N GLY A 114 -16.72 16.85 27.55
CA GLY A 114 -15.70 17.50 26.71
C GLY A 114 -15.50 17.19 25.21
N ALA A 115 -16.25 16.29 24.58
CA ALA A 115 -15.93 15.80 23.24
C ALA A 115 -16.96 16.32 22.23
N GLY A 116 -16.66 17.48 21.65
CA GLY A 116 -17.16 17.80 20.31
C GLY A 116 -16.59 16.80 19.28
N PRO A 117 -17.01 16.89 18.01
CA PRO A 117 -16.42 16.07 16.96
C PRO A 117 -14.90 16.21 16.98
N ALA A 118 -14.20 15.08 16.96
CA ALA A 118 -12.75 15.02 16.89
C ALA A 118 -12.30 15.46 15.51
N GLU A 119 -11.24 16.25 15.47
CA GLU A 119 -10.61 16.63 14.22
C GLU A 119 -9.52 15.61 13.89
N LEU A 120 -9.67 14.97 12.74
CA LEU A 120 -8.74 13.98 12.23
C LEU A 120 -8.02 14.50 11.00
N LEU A 121 -6.73 14.22 10.92
CA LEU A 121 -5.93 14.51 9.73
C LEU A 121 -5.41 13.22 9.14
N ILE A 122 -5.94 12.84 7.97
CA ILE A 122 -5.61 11.60 7.26
C ILE A 122 -4.27 11.77 6.57
N TRP A 123 -3.34 10.85 6.86
CA TRP A 123 -1.98 10.82 6.31
C TRP A 123 -1.64 9.51 5.63
N GLY A 124 -2.48 8.49 5.77
CA GLY A 124 -2.35 7.22 5.09
C GLY A 124 -3.68 6.52 4.91
N THR A 125 -3.67 5.50 4.05
CA THR A 125 -4.81 4.62 3.80
C THR A 125 -4.33 3.19 3.63
N THR A 126 -5.20 2.20 3.81
CA THR A 126 -4.89 0.80 3.50
C THR A 126 -5.54 0.37 2.18
N MET A 127 -5.15 -0.81 1.67
CA MET A 127 -5.83 -1.48 0.56
C MET A 127 -7.33 -1.69 0.84
N ASP A 128 -7.70 -1.90 2.11
CA ASP A 128 -9.08 -2.09 2.56
C ASP A 128 -9.86 -0.77 2.77
N ALA A 129 -9.28 0.35 2.32
CA ALA A 129 -9.81 1.70 2.47
C ALA A 129 -9.96 2.18 3.92
N ASP A 130 -9.24 1.55 4.86
CA ASP A 130 -9.07 2.08 6.21
C ASP A 130 -8.14 3.28 6.17
N ARG A 131 -8.26 4.14 7.18
CA ARG A 131 -7.60 5.45 7.21
C ARG A 131 -6.67 5.52 8.40
N LEU A 132 -5.44 5.94 8.14
CA LEU A 132 -4.49 6.29 9.17
C LEU A 132 -4.54 7.80 9.35
N CYS A 133 -4.96 8.21 10.54
CA CYS A 133 -5.22 9.59 10.90
C CYS A 133 -4.34 10.02 12.07
N TRP A 134 -4.11 11.31 12.24
CA TRP A 134 -3.79 11.87 13.55
C TRP A 134 -5.05 12.42 14.21
N LEU A 135 -5.18 12.20 15.51
CA LEU A 135 -6.12 12.96 16.33
C LEU A 135 -5.51 14.31 16.68
N THR A 136 -5.96 15.37 16.01
CA THR A 136 -5.34 16.69 16.17
C THR A 136 -5.84 17.35 17.45
N GLY A 137 -4.97 17.40 18.46
CA GLY A 137 -5.21 18.07 19.74
C GLY A 137 -3.90 18.31 20.48
N GLY A 138 -3.70 19.51 21.01
CA GLY A 138 -2.44 19.86 21.67
C GLY A 138 -1.26 19.99 20.70
N ALA A 139 -0.05 19.64 21.16
CA ALA A 139 1.18 19.79 20.39
C ALA A 139 1.25 18.76 19.24
N PRO A 140 1.62 19.16 18.01
CA PRO A 140 1.68 18.25 16.86
C PRO A 140 2.53 17.00 17.06
N ASP A 141 3.68 17.13 17.73
CA ASP A 141 4.58 15.99 17.98
C ASP A 141 4.03 14.98 18.99
N GLU A 142 2.88 15.27 19.62
CA GLU A 142 2.19 14.39 20.57
C GLU A 142 0.88 13.81 20.00
N TRP A 143 0.53 14.13 18.75
CA TRP A 143 -0.71 13.63 18.15
C TRP A 143 -0.66 12.12 17.95
N PRO A 144 -1.60 11.35 18.54
CA PRO A 144 -1.61 9.91 18.38
C PRO A 144 -2.12 9.51 16.99
N VAL A 145 -1.65 8.36 16.51
CA VAL A 145 -2.19 7.71 15.32
C VAL A 145 -3.53 7.04 15.64
N VAL A 146 -4.53 7.30 14.82
CA VAL A 146 -5.83 6.62 14.85
C VAL A 146 -5.97 5.80 13.58
N VAL A 147 -6.10 4.50 13.71
CA VAL A 147 -6.53 3.62 12.63
C VAL A 147 -8.05 3.63 12.64
N TRP A 148 -8.65 4.05 11.53
CA TRP A 148 -10.10 4.18 11.39
C TRP A 148 -10.58 3.32 10.24
N SER A 149 -11.41 2.32 10.54
CA SER A 149 -11.91 1.42 9.52
C SER A 149 -13.06 1.99 8.70
N SER A 150 -13.20 1.53 7.46
CA SER A 150 -14.34 1.90 6.60
C SER A 150 -15.71 1.62 7.25
N GLU A 151 -15.78 0.69 8.20
CA GLU A 151 -16.96 0.32 8.98
C GLU A 151 -17.21 1.23 10.20
N GLY A 152 -16.36 2.22 10.48
CA GLY A 152 -16.49 3.12 11.62
C GLY A 152 -15.91 2.58 12.93
N ARG A 153 -15.16 1.47 12.91
CA ARG A 153 -14.35 1.03 14.05
C ARG A 153 -13.06 1.84 14.09
N HIS A 154 -12.49 2.07 15.28
CA HIS A 154 -11.23 2.78 15.38
C HIS A 154 -10.36 2.29 16.53
N GLU A 155 -9.05 2.44 16.37
CA GLU A 155 -8.03 2.12 17.36
C GLU A 155 -7.06 3.29 17.48
N THR A 156 -6.65 3.63 18.70
CA THR A 156 -5.73 4.74 18.95
C THR A 156 -4.40 4.21 19.47
N HIS A 157 -3.32 4.65 18.83
CA HIS A 157 -1.94 4.33 19.17
C HIS A 157 -1.21 5.62 19.54
N HIS A 158 -0.69 5.70 20.76
CA HIS A 158 0.08 6.85 21.26
C HIS A 158 1.52 6.84 20.74
N LEU A 159 1.66 6.86 19.42
CA LEU A 159 2.90 6.86 18.66
C LEU A 159 2.80 7.92 17.55
N GLY A 160 3.94 8.47 17.13
CA GLY A 160 4.03 9.22 15.88
C GLY A 160 3.84 8.31 14.65
N ALA A 161 3.62 8.89 13.48
CA ALA A 161 3.40 8.12 12.24
C ALA A 161 4.61 7.23 11.89
N ALA A 162 5.83 7.73 12.04
CA ALA A 162 7.03 6.96 11.72
C ALA A 162 7.28 5.83 12.74
N ASP A 163 7.04 6.11 14.02
CA ASP A 163 7.15 5.11 15.08
C ASP A 163 6.08 4.01 14.94
N PHE A 164 4.85 4.40 14.57
CA PHE A 164 3.76 3.48 14.28
C PHE A 164 4.12 2.55 13.11
N LEU A 165 4.58 3.10 11.98
CA LEU A 165 4.99 2.28 10.83
C LEU A 165 6.18 1.37 11.14
N ALA A 166 7.20 1.86 11.84
CA ALA A 166 8.32 1.02 12.26
C ALA A 166 7.86 -0.12 13.18
N GLY A 167 6.91 0.17 14.07
CA GLY A 167 6.31 -0.82 14.96
C GLY A 167 5.44 -1.84 14.24
N TRP A 168 4.59 -1.42 13.32
CA TRP A 168 3.71 -2.30 12.54
C TRP A 168 4.54 -3.20 11.61
N VAL A 169 5.44 -2.62 10.82
CA VAL A 169 6.34 -3.39 9.93
C VAL A 169 7.23 -4.36 10.71
N GLY A 170 7.71 -3.95 11.89
CA GLY A 170 8.53 -4.80 12.75
C GLY A 170 7.74 -5.84 13.55
N GLY A 171 6.41 -5.90 13.43
CA GLY A 171 5.56 -6.81 14.21
C GLY A 171 5.52 -6.51 15.72
N HIS A 172 5.84 -5.28 16.12
CA HIS A 172 5.84 -4.81 17.51
C HIS A 172 4.57 -4.03 17.88
N VAL A 173 3.80 -3.58 16.88
CA VAL A 173 2.48 -2.95 17.05
C VAL A 173 1.45 -3.87 16.43
N GLY A 174 0.61 -4.47 17.26
CA GLY A 174 -0.59 -5.18 16.81
C GLY A 174 -1.77 -4.20 16.70
N SER A 175 -2.62 -4.44 15.72
CA SER A 175 -3.91 -3.76 15.54
C SER A 175 -4.97 -4.79 15.17
N HIS A 176 -6.20 -4.67 15.68
CA HIS A 176 -7.28 -5.57 15.25
C HIS A 176 -7.96 -5.08 13.96
N LEU A 177 -7.51 -3.95 13.42
CA LEU A 177 -8.02 -3.37 12.18
C LEU A 177 -7.04 -3.53 11.02
N LEU A 178 -5.74 -3.68 11.29
CA LEU A 178 -4.73 -3.89 10.24
C LEU A 178 -4.36 -5.36 10.13
N ALA A 179 -4.03 -5.79 8.92
CA ALA A 179 -3.37 -7.08 8.72
C ALA A 179 -1.99 -7.10 9.39
N ASP A 180 -1.66 -8.24 9.99
CA ASP A 180 -0.32 -8.49 10.51
C ASP A 180 0.67 -8.73 9.37
N MET A 181 1.94 -8.39 9.60
CA MET A 181 3.02 -8.71 8.68
C MET A 181 3.26 -10.22 8.62
N GLU A 182 3.52 -10.74 7.41
CA GLU A 182 3.96 -12.12 7.23
C GLU A 182 5.36 -12.31 7.86
N PRO A 183 5.53 -13.21 8.85
CA PRO A 183 6.76 -13.28 9.65
C PRO A 183 8.05 -13.55 8.85
N ASP A 184 7.95 -14.31 7.77
CA ASP A 184 9.11 -14.73 6.96
C ASP A 184 9.33 -13.85 5.73
N LEU A 185 8.48 -12.84 5.53
CA LEU A 185 8.54 -11.96 4.36
C LEU A 185 9.22 -10.64 4.71
N ALA A 186 10.35 -10.37 4.08
CA ALA A 186 11.07 -9.12 4.26
C ALA A 186 10.20 -7.95 3.80
N PRO A 187 9.98 -6.91 4.62
CA PRO A 187 9.09 -5.81 4.27
C PRO A 187 9.70 -4.91 3.19
N TRP A 188 8.84 -4.26 2.40
CA TRP A 188 9.26 -3.42 1.27
C TRP A 188 8.45 -2.15 1.18
N PHE A 189 8.97 -1.21 0.38
CA PHE A 189 8.25 -0.01 -0.04
C PHE A 189 8.23 0.06 -1.56
N ASN A 190 7.06 0.34 -2.15
CA ASN A 190 6.96 0.67 -3.56
C ASN A 190 6.61 2.15 -3.71
N THR A 191 7.43 2.87 -4.46
CA THR A 191 7.12 4.26 -4.83
C THR A 191 5.97 4.29 -5.83
N PHE A 192 5.05 5.25 -5.67
CA PHE A 192 4.00 5.49 -6.65
C PHE A 192 4.53 6.33 -7.81
N ARG A 193 5.02 5.61 -8.82
CA ARG A 193 5.46 6.15 -10.10
C ARG A 193 4.73 5.43 -11.25
N PRO A 194 4.65 6.04 -12.44
CA PRO A 194 4.10 5.36 -13.61
C PRO A 194 4.84 4.05 -13.89
N ARG A 195 4.10 2.97 -14.08
CA ARG A 195 4.60 1.66 -14.51
C ARG A 195 3.79 1.15 -15.68
N THR A 196 4.48 0.55 -16.63
CA THR A 196 3.86 -0.15 -17.76
C THR A 196 3.56 -1.58 -17.36
N HIS A 197 2.32 -2.00 -17.54
CA HIS A 197 1.86 -3.35 -17.21
C HIS A 197 1.81 -4.24 -18.45
N ARG A 198 2.37 -5.45 -18.34
CA ARG A 198 2.29 -6.48 -19.39
C ARG A 198 1.94 -7.83 -18.77
N CYS A 199 1.00 -8.51 -19.39
CA CYS A 199 0.61 -9.88 -19.04
C CYS A 199 0.96 -10.79 -20.22
N LEU A 200 1.86 -11.74 -20.00
CA LEU A 200 2.29 -12.72 -20.97
C LEU A 200 1.57 -14.04 -20.68
N ARG A 201 0.75 -14.51 -21.60
CA ARG A 201 0.19 -15.86 -21.54
C ARG A 201 1.16 -16.83 -22.20
N LEU A 202 1.49 -17.90 -21.48
CA LEU A 202 2.50 -18.87 -21.89
C LEU A 202 1.86 -20.18 -22.35
N SER A 203 2.55 -20.91 -23.22
CA SER A 203 2.22 -22.29 -23.54
C SER A 203 2.47 -23.21 -22.34
N ALA A 204 1.90 -24.42 -22.39
CA ALA A 204 2.43 -25.51 -21.59
C ALA A 204 3.89 -25.79 -22.01
N GLY A 205 4.74 -26.10 -21.05
CA GLY A 205 6.14 -26.46 -21.26
C GLY A 205 6.44 -27.85 -20.69
N PRO A 206 7.64 -28.38 -20.93
CA PRO A 206 8.07 -29.67 -20.40
C PRO A 206 8.41 -29.63 -18.90
N ARG A 207 8.55 -28.44 -18.33
CA ARG A 207 8.92 -28.21 -16.93
C ARG A 207 7.69 -28.04 -16.05
N VAL A 208 7.81 -28.45 -14.79
CA VAL A 208 6.82 -28.14 -13.75
C VAL A 208 6.93 -26.69 -13.29
N ALA A 209 5.86 -26.14 -12.74
CA ALA A 209 5.76 -24.73 -12.36
C ALA A 209 6.90 -24.24 -11.45
N ALA A 210 7.28 -25.03 -10.43
CA ALA A 210 8.36 -24.68 -9.52
C ALA A 210 9.73 -24.53 -10.24
N GLU A 211 10.00 -25.35 -11.26
CA GLU A 211 11.21 -25.22 -12.06
C GLU A 211 11.16 -24.00 -12.98
N CYS A 212 10.00 -23.72 -13.58
CA CYS A 212 9.78 -22.51 -14.37
C CYS A 212 10.00 -21.25 -13.55
N LEU A 213 9.41 -21.18 -12.35
CA LEU A 213 9.59 -20.07 -11.41
C LEU A 213 11.07 -19.87 -11.04
N ARG A 214 11.79 -20.96 -10.76
CA ARG A 214 13.24 -20.89 -10.46
C ARG A 214 14.02 -20.34 -11.65
N VAL A 215 13.77 -20.83 -12.86
CA VAL A 215 14.43 -20.33 -14.09
C VAL A 215 14.10 -18.85 -14.32
N LEU A 216 12.86 -18.44 -14.10
CA LEU A 216 12.44 -17.05 -14.22
C LEU A 216 13.16 -16.15 -13.22
N ARG A 217 13.22 -16.54 -11.95
CA ARG A 217 13.96 -15.81 -10.90
C ARG A 217 15.46 -15.73 -11.21
N ASP A 218 16.08 -16.83 -11.63
CA ASP A 218 17.49 -16.87 -12.00
C ASP A 218 17.80 -15.93 -13.18
N ALA A 219 16.93 -15.91 -14.20
CA ALA A 219 17.11 -15.05 -15.37
C ALA A 219 16.91 -13.55 -15.07
N LEU A 220 16.05 -13.24 -14.10
CA LEU A 220 15.72 -11.89 -13.66
C LEU A 220 16.55 -11.42 -12.46
N ALA A 221 17.40 -12.29 -11.91
CA ALA A 221 18.20 -12.02 -10.74
C ALA A 221 19.01 -10.70 -10.84
N PRO A 222 19.27 -10.04 -9.70
CA PRO A 222 18.80 -10.37 -8.35
C PRO A 222 17.29 -10.12 -8.13
N THR A 223 16.62 -11.01 -7.39
CA THR A 223 15.18 -10.89 -7.05
C THR A 223 14.92 -11.06 -5.55
N VAL A 224 13.86 -10.44 -5.04
CA VAL A 224 13.36 -10.56 -3.67
C VAL A 224 11.91 -11.04 -3.66
N ASP A 225 11.56 -11.82 -2.64
CA ASP A 225 10.22 -12.37 -2.46
C ASP A 225 9.23 -11.28 -2.04
N ARG A 226 7.98 -11.39 -2.49
CA ARG A 226 6.87 -10.47 -2.17
C ARG A 226 5.60 -11.23 -1.77
N GLY A 227 5.76 -12.46 -1.28
CA GLY A 227 4.68 -13.32 -0.85
C GLY A 227 4.16 -14.23 -1.96
N SER A 228 3.27 -15.13 -1.56
CA SER A 228 2.63 -16.06 -2.47
C SER A 228 1.23 -16.39 -1.97
N TRP A 229 0.35 -16.75 -2.90
CA TRP A 229 -0.99 -17.18 -2.59
C TRP A 229 -1.28 -18.49 -3.30
N TYR A 230 -1.86 -19.44 -2.58
CA TYR A 230 -2.28 -20.73 -3.10
C TYR A 230 -3.71 -21.03 -2.63
N SER A 231 -4.54 -21.61 -3.49
CA SER A 231 -5.86 -22.10 -3.12
C SER A 231 -5.76 -23.28 -2.15
N GLU A 232 -6.82 -23.54 -1.38
CA GLU A 232 -6.86 -24.64 -0.40
C GLU A 232 -6.61 -26.03 -1.02
N ASP A 233 -7.04 -26.21 -2.27
CA ASP A 233 -6.82 -27.44 -3.06
C ASP A 233 -5.45 -27.49 -3.74
N GLY A 234 -4.68 -26.40 -3.70
CA GLY A 234 -3.38 -26.25 -4.36
C GLY A 234 -3.44 -26.21 -5.89
N GLU A 235 -4.63 -26.13 -6.49
CA GLU A 235 -4.78 -26.09 -7.96
C GLU A 235 -4.45 -24.72 -8.56
N LEU A 236 -4.54 -23.65 -7.78
CA LEU A 236 -4.22 -22.29 -8.19
C LEU A 236 -3.12 -21.75 -7.28
N GLY A 237 -2.10 -21.15 -7.90
CA GLY A 237 -0.95 -20.59 -7.19
C GLY A 237 -0.42 -19.37 -7.91
N GLN A 238 -0.06 -18.35 -7.12
CA GLN A 238 0.59 -17.13 -7.58
C GLN A 238 1.78 -16.81 -6.68
N ASP A 239 2.93 -16.57 -7.31
CA ASP A 239 4.14 -16.12 -6.61
C ASP A 239 4.45 -14.68 -7.00
N HIS A 240 4.62 -13.83 -6.00
CA HIS A 240 4.95 -12.42 -6.17
C HIS A 240 6.42 -12.21 -5.84
N PHE A 241 7.13 -11.48 -6.70
CA PHE A 241 8.52 -11.11 -6.44
C PHE A 241 8.88 -9.84 -7.20
N ALA A 242 9.96 -9.21 -6.78
CA ALA A 242 10.50 -8.03 -7.47
C ALA A 242 11.97 -8.23 -7.80
N THR A 243 12.42 -7.59 -8.87
CA THR A 243 13.86 -7.42 -9.15
C THR A 243 14.44 -6.36 -8.22
N VAL A 244 15.67 -6.56 -7.75
CA VAL A 244 16.38 -5.55 -6.95
C VAL A 244 16.86 -4.43 -7.89
N ASP A 245 16.76 -3.17 -7.44
CA ASP A 245 17.23 -1.95 -8.10
C ASP A 245 16.62 -1.58 -9.47
N THR A 246 15.69 -2.37 -10.02
CA THR A 246 15.05 -2.05 -11.32
C THR A 246 13.56 -1.75 -11.22
N ASP A 247 12.94 -1.87 -10.03
CA ASP A 247 11.52 -1.57 -9.80
C ASP A 247 10.57 -2.40 -10.69
N TRP A 248 10.99 -3.63 -11.06
CA TRP A 248 10.13 -4.58 -11.78
C TRP A 248 9.40 -5.46 -10.80
N HIS A 249 8.08 -5.43 -10.84
CA HIS A 249 7.22 -6.23 -9.99
C HIS A 249 6.61 -7.34 -10.83
N LEU A 250 6.75 -8.58 -10.39
CA LEU A 250 6.32 -9.76 -11.11
C LEU A 250 5.31 -10.55 -10.31
N THR A 251 4.36 -11.11 -11.03
CA THR A 251 3.53 -12.21 -10.54
C THR A 251 3.64 -13.36 -11.53
N TYR A 252 4.00 -14.53 -11.02
CA TYR A 252 4.00 -15.78 -11.77
C TYR A 252 2.77 -16.58 -11.37
N ASP A 253 1.94 -16.92 -12.35
CA ASP A 253 0.77 -17.77 -12.16
C ASP A 253 1.04 -19.12 -12.83
N ALA A 254 1.14 -20.17 -12.03
CA ALA A 254 1.50 -21.51 -12.48
C ALA A 254 0.42 -22.14 -13.37
N ASP A 255 -0.86 -21.95 -13.03
CA ASP A 255 -1.96 -22.72 -13.59
C ASP A 255 -3.20 -21.85 -13.94
N ARG A 256 -3.85 -22.23 -15.05
CA ARG A 256 -5.17 -21.74 -15.53
C ARG A 256 -5.41 -20.21 -15.47
N PRO A 257 -4.79 -19.41 -16.37
CA PRO A 257 -3.77 -19.79 -17.34
C PRO A 257 -2.35 -19.61 -16.81
N HIS A 258 -1.39 -20.38 -17.32
CA HIS A 258 0.04 -20.15 -17.12
C HIS A 258 0.42 -18.76 -17.66
N ARG A 259 0.76 -17.82 -16.76
CA ARG A 259 1.04 -16.43 -17.13
C ARG A 259 2.14 -15.80 -16.28
N ILE A 260 2.83 -14.83 -16.88
CA ILE A 260 3.69 -13.88 -16.18
C ILE A 260 3.05 -12.51 -16.30
N ARG A 261 2.82 -11.85 -15.16
CA ARG A 261 2.44 -10.45 -15.09
C ARG A 261 3.65 -9.65 -14.64
N ILE A 262 3.89 -8.52 -15.28
CA ILE A 262 4.97 -7.62 -14.90
C ILE A 262 4.49 -6.18 -14.94
N ALA A 263 4.91 -5.40 -13.95
CA ALA A 263 4.87 -3.95 -13.94
C ALA A 263 6.31 -3.43 -13.87
N PHE A 264 6.66 -2.44 -14.68
CA PHE A 264 8.03 -1.91 -14.77
C PHE A 264 8.04 -0.44 -15.19
N PRO A 265 9.09 0.33 -14.88
CA PRO A 265 9.24 1.70 -15.36
C PRO A 265 9.23 1.77 -16.90
N PRO A 266 8.46 2.67 -17.55
CA PRO A 266 8.32 2.70 -19.01
C PRO A 266 9.65 2.72 -19.79
N GLU A 267 10.67 3.36 -19.23
CA GLU A 267 12.03 3.43 -19.80
C GLU A 267 12.72 2.06 -19.94
N ASP A 268 12.31 1.06 -19.16
CA ASP A 268 12.92 -0.27 -19.13
C ASP A 268 12.31 -1.24 -20.15
N GLY A 269 11.32 -0.80 -20.94
CA GLY A 269 10.50 -1.70 -21.76
C GLY A 269 11.29 -2.66 -22.65
N GLU A 270 12.36 -2.21 -23.30
CA GLU A 270 13.15 -3.10 -24.16
C GLU A 270 14.02 -4.08 -23.34
N ARG A 271 14.57 -3.64 -22.20
CA ARG A 271 15.35 -4.47 -21.29
C ARG A 271 14.49 -5.58 -20.68
N VAL A 272 13.27 -5.23 -20.26
CA VAL A 272 12.27 -6.17 -19.77
C VAL A 272 11.92 -7.20 -20.83
N ARG A 273 11.60 -6.75 -22.05
CA ARG A 273 11.24 -7.63 -23.17
C ARG A 273 12.33 -8.67 -23.42
N GLN A 274 13.58 -8.23 -23.51
CA GLN A 274 14.71 -9.13 -23.78
C GLN A 274 14.89 -10.17 -22.68
N ARG A 275 14.90 -9.75 -21.41
CA ARG A 275 15.11 -10.67 -20.27
C ARG A 275 13.93 -11.64 -20.10
N LEU A 276 12.69 -11.16 -20.20
CA LEU A 276 11.51 -12.02 -20.07
C LEU A 276 11.41 -13.06 -21.20
N PHE A 277 11.60 -12.66 -22.45
CA PHE A 277 11.49 -13.60 -23.57
C PHE A 277 12.64 -14.63 -23.53
N ALA A 278 13.84 -14.23 -23.11
CA ALA A 278 14.92 -15.18 -22.87
C ALA A 278 14.60 -16.15 -21.72
N ALA A 279 14.04 -15.67 -20.62
CA ALA A 279 13.59 -16.51 -19.51
C ALA A 279 12.51 -17.51 -19.97
N VAL A 280 11.52 -17.06 -20.73
CA VAL A 280 10.45 -17.91 -21.28
C VAL A 280 11.01 -19.02 -22.17
N ALA A 281 11.99 -18.72 -23.02
CA ALA A 281 12.66 -19.74 -23.83
C ALA A 281 13.42 -20.76 -22.95
N LEU A 282 14.09 -20.33 -21.87
CA LEU A 282 14.79 -21.23 -20.94
C LEU A 282 13.84 -22.13 -20.13
N MET A 283 12.62 -21.64 -19.85
CA MET A 283 11.55 -22.44 -19.26
C MET A 283 11.04 -23.54 -20.23
N GLY A 284 11.34 -23.43 -21.53
CA GLY A 284 10.81 -24.32 -22.56
C GLY A 284 9.35 -24.01 -22.91
N CYS A 285 8.93 -22.75 -22.71
CA CYS A 285 7.60 -22.26 -23.03
C CYS A 285 7.66 -21.27 -24.21
N GLU A 286 6.50 -21.01 -24.82
CA GLU A 286 6.32 -19.98 -25.83
C GLU A 286 5.36 -18.90 -25.33
N VAL A 287 5.60 -17.64 -25.70
CA VAL A 287 4.66 -16.54 -25.44
C VAL A 287 3.53 -16.60 -26.46
N LEU A 288 2.34 -17.00 -26.02
CA LEU A 288 1.16 -17.12 -26.88
C LEU A 288 0.50 -15.77 -27.14
N GLN A 289 0.51 -14.89 -26.14
CA GLN A 289 -0.15 -13.59 -26.22
C GLN A 289 0.44 -12.62 -25.19
N VAL A 290 0.47 -11.34 -25.55
CA VAL A 290 0.75 -10.24 -24.62
C VAL A 290 -0.48 -9.35 -24.52
N THR A 291 -0.89 -9.00 -23.30
CA THR A 291 -2.02 -8.11 -23.04
C THR A 291 -1.66 -7.01 -22.04
N THR A 292 -2.53 -6.01 -21.92
CA THR A 292 -2.56 -5.06 -20.80
C THR A 292 -2.97 -5.76 -19.50
N ALA A 293 -2.90 -5.04 -18.37
CA ALA A 293 -3.46 -5.50 -17.09
C ALA A 293 -4.96 -5.80 -17.20
N ALA A 294 -5.70 -4.97 -17.96
CA ALA A 294 -7.13 -5.17 -18.25
C ALA A 294 -7.43 -6.33 -19.23
N GLY A 295 -6.41 -7.04 -19.73
CA GLY A 295 -6.58 -8.18 -20.65
C GLY A 295 -6.74 -7.79 -22.12
N THR A 296 -6.54 -6.52 -22.49
CA THR A 296 -6.60 -6.08 -23.89
C THR A 296 -5.38 -6.57 -24.67
N PRO A 297 -5.54 -7.30 -25.79
CA PRO A 297 -4.41 -7.77 -26.59
C PRO A 297 -3.56 -6.63 -27.15
N LEU A 298 -2.24 -6.79 -27.12
CA LEU A 298 -1.29 -5.83 -27.68
C LEU A 298 -0.72 -6.32 -29.01
N ALA A 299 -0.75 -5.46 -30.03
CA ALA A 299 -0.16 -5.76 -31.35
C ALA A 299 1.37 -5.75 -31.34
N ALA A 300 1.98 -5.00 -30.41
CA ALA A 300 3.40 -4.92 -30.20
C ALA A 300 3.70 -4.68 -28.71
N TRP A 301 4.89 -5.10 -28.27
CA TRP A 301 5.32 -4.93 -26.87
C TRP A 301 5.27 -3.48 -26.39
N HIS A 302 5.70 -2.56 -27.25
CA HIS A 302 5.77 -1.11 -26.99
C HIS A 302 4.48 -0.36 -27.30
N ALA A 303 3.36 -1.07 -27.56
CA ALA A 303 2.09 -0.41 -27.84
C ALA A 303 1.63 0.39 -26.59
N PRO A 304 1.28 1.68 -26.74
CA PRO A 304 0.79 2.49 -25.63
C PRO A 304 -0.57 1.97 -25.15
N THR A 305 -0.80 2.03 -23.84
CA THR A 305 -2.04 1.58 -23.20
C THR A 305 -2.75 2.74 -22.53
N ASP A 306 -4.06 2.65 -22.33
CA ASP A 306 -4.80 3.66 -21.55
C ASP A 306 -4.39 3.66 -20.06
N ASP A 307 -3.89 2.52 -19.56
CA ASP A 307 -3.29 2.41 -18.22
C ASP A 307 -2.00 3.25 -18.10
N ASP A 308 -1.20 3.36 -19.17
CA ASP A 308 0.01 4.21 -19.19
C ASP A 308 -0.31 5.72 -19.12
N ARG A 309 -1.58 6.12 -19.30
CA ARG A 309 -2.02 7.52 -19.35
C ARG A 309 -2.70 8.03 -18.07
N SER A 310 -2.90 7.14 -17.09
CA SER A 310 -3.77 7.40 -15.93
C SER A 310 -3.04 7.63 -14.61
N ALA A 311 -1.71 7.76 -14.63
CA ALA A 311 -0.86 8.05 -13.47
C ALA A 311 -0.75 9.57 -13.19
#